data_AF-A0A976QF19-F1
#
_entry.id   AF-A0A976QF19-F1
#
_cell.length_a   1.000
_cell.length_b   1.000
_cell.length_c   1.000
_cell.angle_alpha   90.00
_cell.angle_beta   90.00
_cell.angle_gamma   90.00
#
_symmetry.space_group_name_H-M   'P 1'
#
loop_
_entity.id
_entity.type
_entity.pdbx_description
1 polymer ?
#
loop_
_entity_poly.entity_id
_entity_poly.type
_entity_poly.pdbx_seq_one_letter_code
_entity_poly.pdbx_strand_id
1 'polypeptide(L)' 'MVSVRVGDSVSAPAADVSGLMFELLEWWGSASLQLSLVLSSAILHYRFEAIHPFADGNGRTGRALALWEL' A
#
# COMPACT_ATOMS: atom_id res chain seq x y z
N MET A 1 6.23 15.76 5.56
CA MET A 1 5.96 14.86 4.43
C MET A 1 4.91 15.55 3.57
N VAL A 2 5.14 15.69 2.26
CA VAL A 2 4.34 16.52 1.34
C VAL A 2 3.44 15.58 0.53
N SER A 3 2.19 15.96 0.28
CA SER A 3 1.29 15.24 -0.64
C SER A 3 1.92 15.20 -2.03
N VAL A 4 2.12 14.01 -2.59
CA VAL A 4 2.73 13.82 -3.91
C VAL A 4 1.65 13.44 -4.91
N ARG A 5 1.72 14.02 -6.11
CA ARG A 5 0.80 13.70 -7.20
C ARG A 5 1.47 12.66 -8.11
N VAL A 6 0.79 11.53 -8.33
CA VAL A 6 1.24 10.45 -9.22
C VAL A 6 0.27 10.39 -10.40
N GLY A 7 0.63 11.03 -11.51
CA GLY A 7 -0.29 11.24 -12.63
C GLY A 7 -1.49 12.09 -12.21
N ASP A 8 -2.70 11.55 -12.36
CA ASP A 8 -3.95 12.22 -11.93
C ASP A 8 -4.37 11.90 -10.49
N SER A 9 -3.70 10.94 -9.84
CA SER A 9 -4.01 10.51 -8.47
C SER A 9 -3.23 11.34 -7.45
N VAL A 10 -3.92 11.70 -6.36
CA VAL A 10 -3.32 12.38 -5.20
C VAL A 10 -3.06 11.32 -4.12
N SER A 11 -1.84 11.29 -3.57
CA SER A 11 -1.51 10.41 -2.44
C SER A 11 -2.31 10.77 -1.19
N ALA A 12 -2.33 9.86 -0.21
CA ALA A 12 -2.87 10.17 1.11
C ALA A 12 -2.23 11.45 1.70
N PRO A 13 -2.99 12.27 2.46
CA PRO A 13 -2.43 13.35 3.25
C PRO A 13 -1.40 12.82 4.24
N ALA A 14 -0.31 13.55 4.43
CA ALA A 14 0.78 13.14 5.31
C ALA A 14 0.36 12.82 6.75
N ALA A 15 -0.67 13.48 7.26
CA ALA A 15 -1.22 13.23 8.59
C ALA A 15 -1.88 11.84 8.70
N ASP A 16 -2.42 11.32 7.60
CA ASP A 16 -3.20 10.07 7.57
C ASP A 16 -2.33 8.85 7.24
N VAL A 17 -1.16 9.06 6.62
CA VAL A 17 -0.25 7.98 6.17
C VAL A 17 0.01 6.95 7.27
N SER A 18 0.34 7.40 8.49
CA SER A 18 0.65 6.48 9.59
C SER A 18 -0.55 5.61 9.98
N GLY A 19 -1.75 6.18 10.02
CA GLY A 19 -2.98 5.44 10.35
C GLY A 19 -3.34 4.44 9.26
N LEU A 20 -3.32 4.89 8.00
CA LEU A 20 -3.64 4.05 6.86
C LEU A 20 -2.63 2.90 6.67
N MET A 21 -1.35 3.13 6.96
CA MET A 21 -0.35 2.05 6.96
C MET A 21 -0.62 1.03 8.07
N PHE A 22 -1.02 1.47 9.26
CA PHE A 22 -1.39 0.57 10.35
C PHE A 22 -2.59 -0.29 9.95
N GLU A 23 -3.64 0.31 9.39
CA GLU A 23 -4.83 -0.40 8.89
C GLU A 23 -4.50 -1.39 7.76
N LEU A 24 -3.56 -1.04 6.87
CA LEU A 24 -3.10 -1.94 5.82
C LEU A 24 -2.38 -3.16 6.40
N LEU A 25 -1.48 -2.95 7.36
CA LEU A 25 -0.73 -4.03 8.01
C LEU A 25 -1.63 -4.93 8.86
N GLU A 26 -2.61 -4.36 9.57
CA GLU A 26 -3.61 -5.12 10.33
C GLU A 26 -4.45 -6.00 9.40
N TRP A 27 -4.92 -5.45 8.29
CA TRP A 27 -5.63 -6.22 7.27
C TRP A 27 -4.77 -7.34 6.66
N TRP A 28 -3.50 -7.06 6.38
CA TRP A 28 -2.55 -8.03 5.82
C TRP A 28 -2.20 -9.16 6.80
N GLY A 29 -2.23 -8.89 8.10
CA GLY A 29 -2.05 -9.92 9.14
C GLY A 29 -3.30 -10.72 9.46
N SER A 30 -4.46 -10.39 8.86
CA SER A 30 -5.76 -10.96 9.25
C SER A 30 -6.62 -11.34 8.05
N ALA A 31 -7.45 -10.43 7.56
CA ALA A 31 -8.46 -10.69 6.55
C ALA A 31 -7.89 -11.12 5.19
N SER A 32 -6.66 -10.70 4.85
CA SER A 32 -6.01 -11.14 3.61
C SER A 32 -5.78 -12.65 3.55
N LEU A 33 -5.61 -13.32 4.70
CA LEU A 33 -5.37 -14.76 4.81
C LEU A 33 -6.55 -15.61 4.30
N GLN A 34 -7.73 -15.01 4.14
CA GLN A 34 -8.93 -15.66 3.62
C GLN A 34 -9.08 -15.50 2.10
N LEU A 35 -8.21 -14.71 1.46
CA LEU A 35 -8.22 -14.46 0.02
C LEU A 35 -7.24 -15.38 -0.69
N SER A 36 -7.39 -15.51 -2.02
CA SER A 36 -6.32 -16.12 -2.82
C SER A 36 -5.09 -15.21 -2.85
N LEU A 37 -3.90 -15.79 -2.95
CA LEU A 37 -2.62 -15.05 -2.99
C LEU A 37 -2.58 -14.01 -4.11
N VAL A 38 -3.20 -14.31 -5.25
CA VAL A 38 -3.32 -13.35 -6.37
C VAL A 38 -4.16 -12.13 -5.99
N LEU A 39 -5.26 -12.33 -5.25
CA LEU A 39 -6.11 -11.23 -4.82
C LEU A 39 -5.48 -10.45 -3.66
N SER A 40 -4.92 -11.13 -2.66
CA SER A 40 -4.27 -10.46 -1.53
C SER A 40 -3.06 -9.65 -1.98
N SER A 41 -2.21 -10.18 -2.86
CA SER A 41 -1.06 -9.45 -3.43
C SER A 41 -1.49 -8.22 -4.24
N ALA A 42 -2.54 -8.33 -5.06
CA ALA A 42 -3.05 -7.21 -5.84
C ALA A 42 -3.61 -6.09 -4.95
N ILE A 43 -4.35 -6.44 -3.90
CA ILE A 43 -4.90 -5.46 -2.93
C ILE A 43 -3.77 -4.82 -2.11
N LEU A 44 -2.80 -5.61 -1.64
CA LEU A 44 -1.64 -5.13 -0.90
C LEU A 44 -0.86 -4.09 -1.71
N HIS A 45 -0.55 -4.41 -2.97
CA HIS A 45 0.13 -3.49 -3.88
C HIS A 45 -0.65 -2.20 -4.10
N TYR A 46 -1.95 -2.32 -4.42
CA TYR A 46 -2.79 -1.18 -4.72
C TYR A 46 -2.94 -0.24 -3.51
N ARG A 47 -3.26 -0.78 -2.33
CA ARG A 47 -3.42 0.03 -1.11
C ARG A 47 -2.12 0.70 -0.71
N PHE A 48 -0.99 -0.01 -0.82
CA PHE A 48 0.33 0.57 -0.54
C PHE A 48 0.65 1.76 -1.46
N GLU A 49 0.45 1.62 -2.78
CA GLU A 49 0.67 2.70 -3.75
C GLU A 49 -0.24 3.91 -3.51
N ALA A 50 -1.49 3.66 -3.11
CA ALA A 50 -2.46 4.71 -2.79
C ALA A 50 -2.08 5.49 -1.53
N ILE A 51 -1.55 4.80 -0.50
CA ILE A 51 -1.08 5.44 0.73
C ILE A 51 0.20 6.24 0.46
N HIS A 52 1.09 5.72 -0.40
CA HIS A 52 2.34 6.36 -0.82
C HIS A 52 3.22 6.81 0.36
N PRO A 53 3.62 5.89 1.25
CA PRO A 53 4.24 6.24 2.54
C PRO A 53 5.69 6.72 2.44
N PHE A 54 6.29 6.81 1.25
CA PHE A 54 7.66 7.27 1.05
C PHE A 54 7.72 8.46 0.09
N ALA A 55 8.79 9.27 0.20
CA ALA A 55 9.03 10.38 -0.72
C ALA A 55 9.43 9.92 -2.14
N ASP A 56 10.11 8.76 -2.24
CA ASP A 56 10.40 8.05 -3.49
C ASP A 56 10.44 6.54 -3.20
N GLY A 57 10.31 5.72 -4.24
CA GLY A 57 10.50 4.28 -4.18
C GLY A 57 9.22 3.48 -3.92
N ASN A 58 8.06 4.12 -3.79
CA ASN A 58 6.77 3.44 -3.58
C ASN A 58 6.56 2.35 -4.63
N GLY A 59 6.68 2.68 -5.93
CA GLY A 59 6.59 1.71 -7.03
C GLY A 59 7.46 0.47 -6.86
N ARG A 60 8.70 0.62 -6.37
CA ARG A 60 9.64 -0.50 -6.18
C ARG A 60 9.21 -1.36 -4.99
N THR A 61 8.87 -0.71 -3.87
CA THR A 61 8.43 -1.40 -2.65
C THR A 61 7.08 -2.08 -2.85
N GLY A 62 6.12 -1.44 -3.51
CA GLY A 62 4.81 -1.99 -3.81
C GLY A 62 4.91 -3.29 -4.62
N ARG A 63 5.77 -3.33 -5.64
CA ARG A 63 6.04 -4.56 -6.41
C ARG A 63 6.75 -5.64 -5.58
N ALA A 64 7.68 -5.24 -4.71
CA ALA A 64 8.36 -6.19 -3.84
C ALA A 64 7.39 -6.83 -2.83
N LEU A 65 6.47 -6.05 -2.27
CA LEU A 65 5.41 -6.53 -1.38
C LEU A 65 4.43 -7.45 -2.12
N ALA A 66 4.02 -7.08 -3.33
CA ALA A 66 3.16 -7.92 -4.16
C ALA A 66 3.79 -9.29 -4.43
N LEU A 67 5.09 -9.30 -4.74
CA LEU A 67 5.84 -10.54 -4.98
C LEU A 67 6.05 -11.36 -3.71
N TRP A 68 6.23 -10.71 -2.56
CA TRP A 68 6.38 -11.39 -1.28
C TRP A 68 5.10 -12.13 -0.86
N GLU A 69 3.94 -11.55 -1.15
CA GLU A 69 2.64 -12.13 -0.82
C GLU A 69 2.22 -13.27 -1.76
N LEU A 70 2.81 -13.36 -2.96
CA LEU A 70 2.55 -14.44 -3.93
C LEU A 70 3.28 -15.73 -3.57
#